data_AF-A0A3C0INK2-F1
#
_entry.id   AF-A0A3C0INK2-F1
#
_cell.length_a   1.000
_cell.length_b   1.000
_cell.length_c   1.000
_cell.angle_alpha   90.00
_cell.angle_beta   90.00
_cell.angle_gamma   90.00
#
_symmetry.space_group_name_H-M   'P 1'
#
loop_
_entity.id
_entity.type
_entity.pdbx_description
1 polymer ?
#
loop_
_entity_poly.entity_id
_entity_poly.type
_entity_poly.pdbx_seq_one_letter_code
_entity_poly.pdbx_strand_id
1 'polypeptide(L)' 'ALLKAGATVHLVLGPSTQAIPQNTQLTVRRVVSAQDMYEACNRVFADVDIAILSAAVADFTPANVANE' A
#
# COMPACT_ATOMS: atom_id res chain seq x y z
N ALA A 1 5.87 8.04 -11.66
CA ALA A 1 5.63 8.02 -13.11
C ALA A 1 4.14 8.15 -13.42
N LEU A 2 3.29 7.25 -12.93
CA LEU A 2 1.84 7.23 -13.21
C LEU A 2 1.12 8.56 -12.93
N LEU A 3 1.38 9.22 -11.80
CA LEU A 3 0.82 10.55 -11.52
C LEU A 3 1.18 11.60 -12.58
N LYS A 4 2.41 11.56 -13.13
CA LYS A 4 2.83 12.47 -14.20
C LYS A 4 2.15 12.16 -15.54
N ALA A 5 1.70 10.91 -15.70
CA ALA A 5 0.92 10.46 -16.86
C ALA A 5 -0.58 10.70 -16.70
N GLY A 6 -1.03 11.34 -15.61
CA GLY A 6 -2.44 11.70 -15.39
C GLY A 6 -3.30 10.60 -14.76
N ALA A 7 -2.70 9.53 -14.23
CA ALA A 7 -3.45 8.49 -13.53
C ALA A 7 -3.89 8.94 -12.12
N THR A 8 -5.07 8.48 -11.70
CA THR A 8 -5.47 8.46 -10.28
C THR A 8 -4.80 7.27 -9.61
N VAL A 9 -4.11 7.50 -8.49
CA VAL A 9 -3.26 6.48 -7.86
C VAL A 9 -3.70 6.24 -6.42
N HIS A 10 -3.98 4.98 -6.12
CA HIS A 10 -4.08 4.46 -4.76
C HIS A 10 -2.73 3.84 -4.36
N LEU A 11 -2.02 4.48 -3.44
CA LEU A 11 -0.73 4.00 -2.94
C LEU A 11 -0.91 3.38 -1.55
N VAL A 12 -0.88 2.05 -1.48
CA VAL A 12 -0.76 1.32 -0.20
C VAL A 12 0.72 1.25 0.16
N LEU A 13 1.09 1.84 1.29
CA LEU A 13 2.49 2.04 1.67
C LEU A 13 2.78 1.52 3.07
N GLY A 14 3.71 0.57 3.16
CA GLY A 14 4.25 0.11 4.43
C GLY A 14 5.10 1.16 5.17
N PRO A 15 5.85 0.75 6.20
CA PRO A 15 6.89 1.57 6.80
C PRO A 15 7.91 1.98 5.72
N SER A 16 8.04 3.28 5.49
CA SER A 16 8.95 3.82 4.47
C SER A 16 9.31 5.26 4.81
N THR A 17 10.59 5.60 4.60
CA THR A 17 11.16 6.94 4.77
C THR A 17 11.05 7.79 3.51
N GLN A 18 10.51 7.23 2.41
CA GLN A 18 10.41 7.94 1.14
C GLN A 18 9.42 9.10 1.23
N ALA A 19 9.80 10.23 0.64
CA ALA A 19 8.94 11.40 0.55
C ALA A 19 7.77 11.12 -0.41
N ILE A 20 6.58 11.54 0.01
CA ILE A 20 5.36 11.39 -0.78
C ILE A 20 5.00 12.76 -1.37
N PRO A 21 4.85 12.87 -2.70
CA PRO A 21 4.44 14.13 -3.31
C PRO A 21 3.01 14.48 -2.92
N GLN A 22 2.74 15.75 -2.67
CA GLN A 22 1.36 16.23 -2.54
C GLN A 22 0.70 16.29 -3.92
N ASN A 23 -0.40 15.58 -4.08
CA ASN A 23 -1.19 15.57 -5.31
C ASN A 23 -2.64 15.16 -5.00
N THR A 24 -3.61 15.84 -5.61
CA THR A 24 -5.04 15.56 -5.40
C THR A 24 -5.49 14.22 -5.98
N GLN A 25 -4.77 13.70 -6.98
CA GLN A 25 -5.02 12.40 -7.61
C GLN A 25 -4.30 11.25 -6.90
N LEU A 26 -3.59 11.52 -5.80
CA LEU A 26 -2.89 10.51 -5.01
C LEU A 26 -3.63 10.30 -3.68
N THR A 27 -4.13 9.09 -3.48
CA THR A 27 -4.60 8.66 -2.16
C THR A 27 -3.58 7.70 -1.56
N VAL A 28 -3.09 8.01 -0.36
CA VAL A 28 -2.11 7.15 0.34
C VAL A 28 -2.76 6.45 1.51
N ARG A 29 -2.60 5.14 1.60
CA ARG A 29 -2.99 4.33 2.75
C ARG A 29 -1.73 3.75 3.40
N ARG A 30 -1.40 4.20 4.61
CA ARG A 30 -0.29 3.62 5.38
C ARG A 30 -0.74 2.35 6.09
N VAL A 31 0.12 1.34 6.06
CA VAL A 31 -0.11 0.03 6.68
C VAL A 31 1.16 -0.41 7.42
N VAL A 32 1.01 -1.30 8.40
CA VAL A 32 2.14 -1.80 9.20
C VAL A 32 2.32 -3.29 9.02
N SER A 33 1.25 -4.07 9.06
CA SER A 33 1.32 -5.53 8.91
C SER A 33 1.06 -5.99 7.46
N ALA A 34 1.48 -7.22 7.16
CA ALA A 34 1.13 -7.88 5.90
C ALA A 34 -0.40 -8.04 5.74
N GLN A 35 -1.10 -8.30 6.84
CA GLN A 35 -2.56 -8.40 6.85
C GLN A 35 -3.22 -7.07 6.48
N ASP A 36 -2.79 -5.96 7.10
CA ASP A 36 -3.30 -4.63 6.77
C ASP A 36 -3.09 -4.29 5.29
N MET A 37 -1.93 -4.67 4.75
CA MET A 37 -1.59 -4.46 3.36
C MET A 37 -2.53 -5.25 2.44
N TYR A 38 -2.73 -6.54 2.73
CA TYR A 38 -3.66 -7.39 1.97
C TYR A 38 -5.08 -6.79 1.94
N GLU A 39 -5.61 -6.41 3.11
CA GLU A 39 -6.95 -5.82 3.19
C GLU A 39 -7.04 -4.45 2.49
N ALA A 40 -6.02 -3.61 2.61
CA ALA A 40 -5.98 -2.32 1.93
C ALA A 40 -5.96 -2.47 0.41
N CYS A 41 -5.16 -3.40 -0.12
CA CYS A 41 -5.12 -3.71 -1.55
C CYS A 41 -6.46 -4.27 -2.02
N ASN A 42 -7.00 -5.29 -1.36
CA ASN A 42 -8.25 -5.94 -1.77
C ASN A 42 -9.46 -5.00 -1.78
N ARG A 43 -9.49 -4.01 -0.88
CA ARG A 43 -10.58 -3.00 -0.84
C ARG A 43 -10.70 -2.19 -2.13
N VAL A 44 -9.61 -2.00 -2.87
CA VAL A 44 -9.59 -1.19 -4.11
C VAL A 44 -9.27 -2.01 -5.35
N PHE A 45 -8.91 -3.28 -5.19
CA PHE A 45 -8.40 -4.11 -6.29
C PHE A 45 -9.40 -4.28 -7.44
N ALA A 46 -10.70 -4.40 -7.12
CA ALA A 46 -11.74 -4.54 -8.13
C ALA A 46 -12.01 -3.25 -8.92
N ASP A 47 -11.64 -2.10 -8.37
CA ASP A 47 -11.95 -0.78 -8.94
C ASP A 47 -10.78 -0.19 -9.74
N VAL A 48 -9.61 -0.83 -9.75
CA VAL A 48 -8.41 -0.35 -10.44
C VAL A 48 -8.19 -1.07 -11.77
N ASP A 49 -7.78 -0.34 -12.79
CA ASP A 49 -7.40 -0.91 -14.08
C ASP A 49 -6.04 -1.64 -14.05
N ILE A 50 -5.15 -1.21 -13.15
CA ILE A 50 -3.77 -1.69 -13.06
C ILE A 50 -3.36 -1.83 -11.59
N ALA A 51 -2.80 -2.99 -11.23
CA ALA A 51 -2.19 -3.24 -9.93
C ALA A 51 -0.66 -3.41 -10.07
N ILE A 52 0.11 -2.67 -9.26
CA ILE A 52 1.58 -2.77 -9.20
C ILE A 52 1.98 -3.26 -7.80
N LEU A 53 2.32 -4.54 -7.68
CA LEU A 53 2.63 -5.20 -6.42
C LEU A 53 4.14 -5.12 -6.10
N SER A 54 4.65 -3.91 -5.88
CA SER A 54 6.09 -3.67 -5.67
C SER A 54 6.53 -3.67 -4.20
N ALA A 55 5.61 -3.85 -3.26
CA ALA A 55 5.93 -3.85 -1.83
C ALA A 55 6.69 -5.14 -1.45
N ALA A 56 7.71 -5.01 -0.61
CA ALA A 56 8.37 -6.15 0.03
C ALA A 56 7.53 -6.62 1.23
N VAL A 57 6.47 -7.38 0.94
CA VAL A 57 5.55 -7.91 1.95
C VAL A 57 6.20 -9.07 2.68
N ALA A 58 6.04 -9.14 4.00
CA ALA A 58 6.56 -10.25 4.78
C ALA A 58 5.87 -11.57 4.40
N ASP A 59 6.66 -12.62 4.20
CA ASP A 59 6.16 -13.96 3.86
C ASP A 59 5.53 -14.69 5.06
N PHE A 60 5.91 -14.32 6.29
CA PHE A 60 5.46 -14.95 7.52
C PHE A 60 5.14 -13.91 8.60
N THR A 61 4.22 -14.28 9.50
CA THR A 61 3.89 -13.52 10.70
C THR A 61 4.03 -14.42 11.93
N PRO A 62 4.47 -13.91 13.09
CA PRO A 62 4.54 -14.71 14.31
C PRO A 62 3.18 -15.31 14.66
N ALA A 63 3.13 -16.62 14.92
CA ALA A 63 1.89 -17.30 15.31
C ALA A 63 1.39 -16.85 16.69
N ASN A 64 2.31 -16.52 17.59
CA ASN A 64 2.02 -15.95 18.91
C ASN A 64 2.79 -14.62 19.02
N VAL A 65 2.04 -13.52 19.13
CA VAL A 65 2.62 -12.20 19.38
C VAL A 65 2.80 -12.05 20.89
N ALA A 66 4.00 -11.72 21.33
CA ALA A 66 4.25 -11.45 22.75
C ALA A 66 3.54 -10.16 23.18
N ASN A 67 2.92 -10.20 24.35
CA ASN A 67 2.50 -8.99 25.04
C ASN A 67 3.69 -8.50 25.88
N GLU A 68 3.93 -7.19 25.85
CA GLU A 68 4.97 -6.52 26.65
C GLU A 68 4.64 -6.56 28.15
#